data_AF-A0A9E1B753-F1
#
_entry.id   AF-A0A9E1B753-F1
#
_cell.length_a   1.000
_cell.length_b   1.000
_cell.length_c   1.000
_cell.angle_alpha   90.00
_cell.angle_beta   90.00
_cell.angle_gamma   90.00
#
_symmetry.space_group_name_H-M   'P 1'
#
loop_
_entity.id
_entity.type
_entity.pdbx_description
1 polymer ?
#
loop_
_entity_poly.entity_id
_entity_poly.type
_entity_poly.pdbx_seq_one_letter_code
_entity_poly.pdbx_strand_id
1 'polypeptide(L)' 'EEALDKLKSSDKQFYVFNDVDAKMRVIYKRTDGTFGLY' A
#
# COMPACT_ATOMS: atom_id res chain seq x y z
N GLU A 1 -0.30 -9.19 2.91
CA GLU A 1 0.91 -9.25 2.06
C GLU A 1 0.64 -8.77 0.64
N GLU A 2 -0.41 -9.25 -0.01
CA GLU A 2 -0.68 -8.98 -1.44
C GLU A 2 -0.65 -7.48 -1.86
N ALA A 3 -1.22 -6.57 -1.06
CA ALA A 3 -1.24 -5.14 -1.38
C ALA A 3 0.15 -4.48 -1.29
N LEU A 4 0.96 -4.87 -0.30
CA LEU A 4 2.33 -4.35 -0.14
C LEU A 4 3.24 -4.86 -1.25
N ASP A 5 3.11 -6.13 -1.62
CA ASP A 5 3.95 -6.73 -2.66
C ASP A 5 3.59 -6.16 -4.05
N LYS A 6 2.31 -5.91 -4.31
CA LYS A 6 1.86 -5.16 -5.49
C LYS A 6 2.45 -3.74 -5.53
N LEU A 7 2.53 -3.05 -4.40
CA LEU A 7 3.14 -1.72 -4.36
C LEU A 7 4.66 -1.77 -4.55
N LYS A 8 5.36 -2.71 -3.89
CA LYS A 8 6.82 -2.91 -3.99
C LYS A 8 7.27 -3.24 -5.41
N SER A 9 6.50 -4.05 -6.13
CA SER A 9 6.77 -4.46 -7.51
C SER A 9 6.33 -3.43 -8.57
N SER A 10 5.78 -2.28 -8.14
CA SER A 10 5.29 -1.24 -9.04
C SER A 10 6.07 0.06 -8.90
N ASP A 11 6.02 0.90 -9.93
CA ASP A 11 6.53 2.27 -9.91
C ASP A 11 5.56 3.27 -9.23
N LYS A 12 4.45 2.79 -8.66
CA LYS A 12 3.45 3.65 -8.03
C LYS A 12 3.92 4.15 -6.66
N GLN A 13 3.43 5.33 -6.27
CA GLN A 13 3.65 5.89 -4.94
C GLN A 13 2.72 5.29 -3.88
N PHE A 14 1.50 4.89 -4.28
CA PHE A 14 0.50 4.32 -3.39
C PHE A 14 -0.34 3.26 -4.10
N TYR A 15 -1.00 2.42 -3.30
CA TYR A 15 -1.91 1.37 -3.74
C TYR A 15 -3.15 1.35 -2.85
N VAL A 16 -4.33 1.40 -3.46
CA VAL A 16 -5.64 1.39 -2.78
C VAL A 16 -6.20 -0.02 -2.81
N PHE A 17 -6.72 -0.50 -1.68
CA PHE A 17 -7.29 -1.84 -1.54
C PHE A 17 -8.40 -1.87 -0.49
N ASN A 18 -9.25 -2.88 -0.53
CA ASN A 18 -10.16 -3.19 0.58
C ASN A 18 -9.48 -4.16 1.53
N ASP A 19 -9.47 -3.84 2.82
CA ASP A 19 -9.02 -4.76 3.85
C ASP A 19 -10.05 -5.88 4.12
N VAL A 20 -9.72 -6.76 5.06
CA VAL A 20 -10.57 -7.90 5.42
C VAL A 20 -11.92 -7.50 6.01
N ASP A 21 -12.06 -6.26 6.50
CA ASP A 21 -13.31 -5.68 6.99
C ASP A 21 -14.07 -4.95 5.87
N ALA A 22 -13.67 -5.12 4.60
CA ALA A 22 -14.17 -4.37 3.45
C ALA A 22 -14.02 -2.85 3.57
N LYS A 23 -13.05 -2.37 4.38
CA LYS A 23 -12.73 -0.94 4.45
C LYS A 23 -11.69 -0.60 3.42
N MET A 24 -11.88 0.54 2.75
CA MET A 24 -10.86 1.09 1.88
C MET A 24 -9.64 1.53 2.70
N ARG A 25 -8.47 1.08 2.27
CA ARG A 25 -7.16 1.41 2.81
C ARG A 25 -6.22 1.83 1.71
N VAL A 26 -5.22 2.62 2.07
CA VAL A 26 -4.15 3.06 1.17
C VAL A 26 -2.81 2.70 1.79
N ILE A 27 -2.02 1.91 1.09
CA ILE A 27 -0.61 1.72 1.41
C ILE A 27 0.24 2.60 0.51
N TYR A 28 1.29 3.25 1.04
CA TYR A 28 2.10 4.20 0.30
C TYR A 28 3.58 4.14 0.67
N LYS A 29 4.45 4.46 -0.30
CA LYS A 29 5.90 4.60 -0.08
C LYS A 29 6.18 5.90 0.66
N ARG A 30 7.16 5.89 1.57
CA ARG A 30 7.64 7.08 2.29
C ARG A 30 9.01 7.48 1.79
N THR A 31 9.40 8.72 2.07
CA THR A 31 10.71 9.27 1.66
C THR A 31 11.88 8.62 2.38
N ASP A 32 11.64 7.95 3.51
CA ASP A 32 12.63 7.20 4.29
C ASP A 32 12.81 5.74 3.81
N GLY A 33 12.18 5.36 2.70
CA GLY A 33 12.23 4.00 2.16
C GLY A 33 11.28 3.01 2.84
N THR A 34 10.51 3.44 3.84
CA THR A 34 9.50 2.62 4.51
C THR A 34 8.12 2.75 3.84
N PHE A 35 7.14 2.02 4.36
CA PHE A 35 5.75 2.06 3.89
C PHE A 35 4.82 2.54 5.00
N GLY A 36 3.84 3.37 4.64
CA GLY A 36 2.76 3.81 5.53
C GLY A 36 1.42 3.21 5.13
N LEU A 37 0.48 3.15 6.08
CA LEU A 37 -0.89 2.69 5.87
C LEU A 37 -1.87 3.79 6.35
N TYR A 38 -2.90 4.05 5.55
CA TYR A 38 -4.03 4.93 5.86
C TYR A 38 -5.33 4.13 5.73
#